data_AF-A0A959R603-F1
#
_entry.id   AF-A0A959R603-F1
#
_cell.length_a   1.000
_cell.length_b   1.000
_cell.length_c   1.000
_cell.angle_alpha   90.00
_cell.angle_beta   90.00
_cell.angle_gamma   90.00
#
_symmetry.space_group_name_H-M   'P 1'
#
loop_
_entity.id
_entity.type
_entity.pdbx_description
1 polymer ?
#
loop_
_entity_poly.entity_id
_entity_poly.type
_entity_poly.pdbx_seq_one_letter_code
_entity_poly.pdbx_strand_id
1 'polypeptide(L)'
;MATENKIDISNPEAITYQTEEIAYTILGGIRMEGLDRLRVTIKIEVVNRKFRHYLNNPDIAALAIRQNLDLYSITQVEKLARLIADRLEVGVTAVSKDLSDITGELERYRLQQIEERQKDESVRQKVLTEAEKETAIKFLQSKNLLQATNDMIGRSGIVGEELNRLIMWLIYTSRKTAKPLHIISMGSSGTGKSHLQE
;
A
#
# COMPACT_ATOMS: atom_id res chain seq x y z
N MET A 1 -16.95 32.64 2.78
CA MET A 1 -16.07 31.58 3.31
C MET A 1 -16.37 30.33 2.48
N ALA A 2 -15.45 29.90 1.62
CA ALA A 2 -15.66 28.69 0.82
C ALA A 2 -15.50 27.48 1.76
N THR A 3 -16.52 26.63 1.83
CA THR A 3 -16.44 25.32 2.46
C THR A 3 -15.36 24.51 1.75
N GLU A 4 -14.24 24.23 2.44
CA GLU A 4 -13.25 23.26 1.97
C GLU A 4 -13.91 21.89 1.97
N ASN A 5 -14.18 21.35 0.78
CA ASN A 5 -14.62 19.97 0.65
C ASN A 5 -13.45 19.06 1.07
N LYS A 6 -13.75 18.04 1.88
CA LYS A 6 -12.77 17.04 2.32
C LYS A 6 -13.04 15.70 1.64
N ILE A 7 -12.01 14.86 1.57
CA ILE A 7 -12.19 13.47 1.17
C ILE A 7 -12.95 12.69 2.25
N ASP A 8 -13.82 11.79 1.83
CA ASP A 8 -14.41 10.77 2.70
C ASP A 8 -13.60 9.48 2.57
N ILE A 9 -13.01 9.07 3.70
CA ILE A 9 -12.15 7.89 3.86
C ILE A 9 -12.84 6.74 4.61
N SER A 10 -14.17 6.81 4.79
CA SER A 10 -14.96 5.76 5.45
C SER A 10 -14.77 4.38 4.80
N ASN A 11 -14.51 4.35 3.50
CA ASN A 11 -14.05 3.17 2.76
C ASN A 11 -12.66 3.44 2.14
N PRO A 12 -11.57 2.89 2.70
CA PRO A 12 -10.22 3.04 2.16
C PRO A 12 -10.03 2.55 0.72
N GLU A 13 -10.86 1.61 0.27
CA GLU A 13 -10.85 1.07 -1.10
C GLU A 13 -11.67 1.92 -2.09
N ALA A 14 -12.43 2.89 -1.59
CA ALA A 14 -13.29 3.78 -2.37
C ALA A 14 -13.35 5.17 -1.71
N ILE A 15 -12.23 5.89 -1.73
CA ILE A 15 -12.14 7.25 -1.15
C ILE A 15 -12.91 8.21 -2.05
N THR A 16 -13.83 9.01 -1.51
CA THR A 16 -14.67 9.91 -2.31
C THR A 16 -14.36 11.37 -2.04
N TYR A 17 -14.56 12.22 -3.05
CA TYR A 17 -14.54 13.67 -2.94
C TYR A 17 -15.66 14.22 -3.82
N GLN A 18 -16.50 15.09 -3.28
CA GLN A 18 -17.67 15.55 -4.00
C GLN A 18 -17.79 17.07 -3.94
N THR A 19 -18.04 17.67 -5.09
CA THR A 19 -18.45 19.06 -5.24
C THR A 19 -19.96 19.14 -5.50
N GLU A 20 -20.49 20.34 -5.70
CA GLU A 20 -21.90 20.50 -6.08
C GLU A 20 -22.24 19.74 -7.37
N GLU A 21 -21.31 19.68 -8.32
CA GLU A 21 -21.56 19.22 -9.69
C GLU A 21 -20.93 17.86 -9.99
N ILE A 22 -19.77 17.55 -9.38
CA ILE A 22 -18.94 16.39 -9.73
C ILE A 22 -18.62 15.57 -8.48
N ALA A 23 -18.78 14.25 -8.60
CA ALA A 23 -18.27 13.29 -7.65
C ALA A 23 -17.03 12.59 -8.21
N TYR A 24 -15.99 12.51 -7.40
CA TYR A 24 -14.74 11.81 -7.65
C TYR A 24 -14.64 10.63 -6.70
N THR A 25 -14.18 9.48 -7.19
CA THR A 25 -13.94 8.29 -6.37
C THR A 25 -12.61 7.66 -6.75
N ILE A 26 -11.72 7.54 -5.78
CA ILE A 26 -10.45 6.82 -5.91
C ILE A 26 -10.70 5.35 -5.64
N LEU A 27 -10.59 4.53 -6.68
CA LEU A 27 -10.85 3.10 -6.64
C LEU A 27 -9.58 2.30 -6.31
N GLY A 28 -9.68 1.40 -5.34
CA GLY A 28 -8.57 0.53 -4.89
C GLY A 28 -7.56 1.23 -3.99
N GLY A 29 -7.96 2.37 -3.39
CA GLY A 29 -7.14 3.14 -2.46
C GLY A 29 -5.88 3.74 -3.07
N ILE A 30 -4.91 4.06 -2.21
CA ILE A 30 -3.60 4.61 -2.58
C ILE A 30 -2.47 3.77 -1.98
N ARG A 31 -1.33 3.74 -2.68
CA ARG A 31 -0.13 3.07 -2.17
C ARG A 31 0.50 3.89 -1.04
N MET A 32 0.80 3.23 0.07
CA MET A 32 1.47 3.86 1.20
C MET A 32 2.99 3.98 0.98
N GLU A 33 3.59 3.02 0.27
CA GLU A 33 5.02 2.98 -0.08
C GLU A 33 5.34 3.73 -1.38
N GLY A 34 6.60 4.13 -1.57
CA GLY A 34 7.05 4.86 -2.77
C GLY A 34 6.44 6.26 -2.85
N LEU A 35 6.95 7.19 -2.02
CA LEU A 35 6.40 8.55 -1.85
C LEU A 35 6.63 9.46 -3.07
N ASP A 36 7.41 9.01 -4.05
CA ASP A 36 7.72 9.74 -5.28
C ASP A 36 6.56 9.77 -6.29
N ARG A 37 5.51 8.95 -6.08
CA ARG A 37 4.36 8.82 -7.01
C ARG A 37 3.05 8.72 -6.25
N LEU A 38 1.97 9.15 -6.90
CA LEU A 38 0.61 9.00 -6.42
C LEU A 38 -0.29 8.47 -7.55
N ARG A 39 -0.06 7.20 -7.92
CA ARG A 39 -0.85 6.52 -8.95
C ARG A 39 -2.20 6.08 -8.39
N VAL A 40 -3.27 6.50 -9.06
CA VAL A 40 -4.66 6.21 -8.67
C VAL A 40 -5.48 5.78 -9.88
N THR A 41 -6.56 5.05 -9.62
CA THR A 41 -7.67 4.91 -10.58
C THR A 41 -8.81 5.79 -10.10
N ILE A 42 -9.11 6.86 -10.83
CA ILE A 42 -10.17 7.81 -10.47
C ILE A 42 -11.41 7.58 -11.34
N LYS A 43 -12.57 7.49 -10.69
CA LYS A 43 -13.90 7.51 -11.29
C LYS A 43 -14.48 8.92 -11.10
N ILE A 44 -14.99 9.53 -12.17
CA ILE A 44 -15.62 10.86 -12.16
C ILE A 44 -17.04 10.73 -12.67
N GLU A 45 -17.99 11.27 -11.91
CA GLU A 45 -19.43 11.25 -12.19
C GLU A 45 -20.02 12.64 -12.04
N VAL A 46 -20.98 12.99 -12.90
CA VAL A 46 -21.75 14.23 -12.73
C VAL A 46 -22.93 13.95 -11.82
N VAL A 47 -23.01 14.65 -10.70
CA VAL A 47 -24.06 14.48 -9.69
C VAL A 47 -25.18 15.50 -9.91
N ASN A 48 -24.83 16.74 -10.27
CA ASN A 48 -25.80 17.81 -10.48
C ASN A 48 -25.45 18.66 -11.70
N ARG A 49 -26.11 18.40 -12.84
CA ARG A 49 -25.94 19.22 -14.05
C ARG A 49 -26.74 20.50 -13.95
N LYS A 50 -26.06 21.65 -13.90
CA LYS A 50 -26.70 22.97 -13.99
C LYS A 50 -27.32 23.24 -15.37
N PHE A 51 -26.75 22.70 -16.46
CA PHE A 51 -27.20 22.96 -17.84
C PHE A 51 -27.60 21.67 -18.60
N ARG A 52 -28.68 21.01 -18.18
CA ARG A 52 -29.14 19.74 -18.79
C ARG A 52 -29.48 19.80 -20.29
N HIS A 53 -29.74 20.99 -20.84
CA HIS A 53 -30.24 21.19 -22.21
C HIS A 53 -29.18 21.57 -23.25
N TYR A 54 -27.92 21.74 -22.87
CA TYR A 54 -26.85 22.17 -23.80
C TYR A 54 -26.18 21.03 -24.58
N LEU A 55 -26.37 19.79 -24.16
CA LEU A 55 -25.79 18.62 -24.82
C LEU A 55 -26.68 18.11 -25.95
N ASN A 56 -26.06 17.90 -27.12
CA ASN A 56 -26.69 17.24 -28.27
C ASN A 56 -27.02 15.76 -28.00
N ASN A 57 -26.50 15.16 -26.92
CA ASN A 57 -26.82 13.78 -26.53
C ASN A 57 -26.68 13.56 -25.00
N PRO A 58 -27.79 13.59 -24.23
CA PRO A 58 -27.78 13.56 -22.76
C PRO A 58 -27.28 12.23 -22.16
N ASP A 59 -27.38 11.13 -22.91
CA ASP A 59 -27.02 9.78 -22.45
C ASP A 59 -25.50 9.60 -22.32
N ILE A 60 -24.71 10.22 -23.21
CA ILE A 60 -23.24 10.09 -23.24
C ILE A 60 -22.57 10.86 -22.11
N ALA A 61 -23.12 12.03 -21.76
CA ALA A 61 -22.59 12.86 -20.71
C ALA A 61 -22.79 12.24 -19.31
N ALA A 62 -23.75 11.30 -19.16
CA ALA A 62 -24.06 10.66 -17.87
C ALA A 62 -23.12 9.49 -17.55
N LEU A 63 -22.29 9.11 -18.52
CA LEU A 63 -21.34 8.02 -18.36
C LEU A 63 -20.17 8.46 -17.48
N ALA A 64 -19.93 7.70 -16.41
CA ALA A 64 -18.78 7.88 -15.55
C ALA A 64 -17.46 7.76 -16.33
N ILE A 65 -16.55 8.70 -16.13
CA ILE A 65 -15.18 8.64 -16.65
C ILE A 65 -14.36 7.82 -15.66
N ARG A 66 -13.54 6.88 -16.16
CA ARG A 66 -12.57 6.15 -15.35
C ARG A 66 -11.20 6.30 -15.97
N GLN A 67 -10.22 6.76 -15.20
CA GLN A 67 -8.85 6.95 -15.68
C GLN A 67 -7.84 6.48 -14.63
N ASN A 68 -6.79 5.82 -15.09
CA ASN A 68 -5.60 5.56 -14.29
C ASN A 68 -4.57 6.65 -14.59
N LEU A 69 -4.09 7.33 -13.55
CA LEU A 69 -3.08 8.38 -13.70
C LEU A 69 -2.19 8.48 -12.46
N ASP A 70 -1.05 9.14 -12.63
CA ASP A 70 -0.24 9.64 -11.53
C ASP A 70 -0.61 11.10 -11.23
N LEU A 71 -1.14 11.38 -10.03
CA LEU A 71 -1.56 12.73 -9.62
C LEU A 71 -0.37 13.69 -9.49
N TYR A 72 0.86 13.19 -9.36
CA TYR A 72 2.06 14.04 -9.36
C TYR A 72 2.54 14.38 -10.77
N SER A 73 1.96 13.76 -11.81
CA SER A 73 2.31 14.05 -13.20
C SER A 73 1.43 15.18 -13.74
N ILE A 74 1.96 16.41 -13.76
CA ILE A 74 1.24 17.59 -14.25
C ILE A 74 0.66 17.39 -15.66
N THR A 75 1.39 16.73 -16.57
CA THR A 75 0.92 16.42 -17.92
C THR A 75 -0.32 15.52 -17.92
N GLN A 76 -0.37 14.50 -17.05
CA GLN A 76 -1.53 13.61 -16.94
C GLN A 76 -2.72 14.33 -16.29
N VAL A 77 -2.48 15.10 -15.25
CA VAL A 77 -3.50 15.89 -14.54
C VAL A 77 -4.15 16.91 -15.48
N GLU A 78 -3.37 17.68 -16.24
CA GLU A 78 -3.91 18.64 -17.21
C GLU A 78 -4.68 17.97 -18.36
N LYS A 79 -4.23 16.79 -18.81
CA LYS A 79 -4.93 16.02 -19.84
C LYS A 79 -6.28 15.52 -19.31
N LEU A 80 -6.32 15.03 -18.07
CA LEU A 80 -7.55 14.62 -17.41
C LEU A 80 -8.49 15.81 -17.19
N ALA A 81 -7.99 16.94 -16.71
CA ALA A 81 -8.78 18.14 -16.47
C ALA A 81 -9.47 18.63 -17.75
N ARG A 82 -8.74 18.68 -18.87
CA ARG A 82 -9.31 19.00 -20.20
C ARG A 82 -10.38 18.00 -20.63
N LEU A 83 -10.10 16.69 -20.49
CA LEU A 83 -11.07 15.64 -20.84
C LEU A 83 -12.38 15.77 -20.03
N ILE A 84 -12.28 16.07 -18.74
CA ILE A 84 -13.44 16.27 -17.86
C ILE A 84 -14.17 17.55 -18.26
N ALA A 85 -13.44 18.66 -18.46
CA ALA A 85 -14.02 19.93 -18.86
C ALA A 85 -14.80 19.84 -20.18
N ASP A 86 -14.22 19.20 -21.19
CA ASP A 86 -14.84 19.03 -22.51
C ASP A 86 -16.08 18.13 -22.41
N ARG A 87 -16.00 17.03 -21.65
CA ARG A 87 -17.08 16.03 -21.59
C ARG A 87 -18.23 16.45 -20.68
N LEU A 88 -17.95 17.23 -19.64
CA LEU A 88 -18.92 17.65 -18.63
C LEU A 88 -19.34 19.11 -18.79
N GLU A 89 -18.79 19.82 -19.78
CA GLU A 89 -19.03 21.26 -20.05
C GLU A 89 -18.79 22.15 -18.82
N VAL A 90 -17.79 21.78 -18.02
CA VAL A 90 -17.35 22.53 -16.84
C VAL A 90 -16.06 23.29 -17.14
N GLY A 91 -15.79 24.36 -16.38
CA GLY A 91 -14.55 25.11 -16.53
C GLY A 91 -13.33 24.27 -16.16
N VAL A 92 -12.32 24.21 -17.03
CA VAL A 92 -11.04 23.52 -16.76
C VAL A 92 -10.43 23.96 -15.43
N THR A 93 -10.48 25.26 -15.12
CA THR A 93 -9.96 25.81 -13.86
C THR A 93 -10.63 25.22 -12.62
N ALA A 94 -11.94 24.96 -12.66
CA ALA A 94 -12.66 24.35 -11.55
C ALA A 94 -12.20 22.91 -11.34
N VAL A 95 -12.11 22.12 -12.42
CA VAL A 95 -11.63 20.74 -12.36
C VAL A 95 -10.17 20.65 -11.92
N SER A 96 -9.32 21.55 -12.41
CA SER A 96 -7.91 21.62 -11.98
C SER A 96 -7.79 21.91 -10.50
N LYS A 97 -8.65 22.78 -9.95
CA LYS A 97 -8.72 23.03 -8.51
C LYS A 97 -9.16 21.77 -7.77
N ASP A 98 -10.22 21.10 -8.21
CA ASP A 98 -10.71 19.87 -7.58
C ASP A 98 -9.63 18.78 -7.53
N LEU A 99 -8.90 18.57 -8.64
CA LEU A 99 -7.80 17.59 -8.68
C LEU A 99 -6.63 17.98 -7.78
N SER A 100 -6.34 19.28 -7.64
CA SER A 100 -5.34 19.79 -6.70
C SER A 100 -5.75 19.55 -5.24
N ASP A 101 -7.00 19.83 -4.91
CA ASP A 101 -7.56 19.64 -3.56
C ASP A 101 -7.57 18.15 -3.18
N ILE A 102 -8.01 17.28 -4.09
CA ILE A 102 -7.95 15.82 -3.93
C ILE A 102 -6.52 15.35 -3.68
N THR A 103 -5.54 15.86 -4.43
CA THR A 103 -4.14 15.46 -4.28
C THR A 103 -3.64 15.79 -2.88
N GLY A 104 -3.87 17.03 -2.40
CA GLY A 104 -3.44 17.44 -1.06
C GLY A 104 -4.14 16.69 0.08
N GLU A 105 -5.42 16.34 -0.08
CA GLU A 105 -6.15 15.52 0.88
C GLU A 105 -5.62 14.07 0.92
N LEU A 106 -5.33 13.47 -0.24
CA LEU A 106 -4.75 12.13 -0.32
C LEU A 106 -3.34 12.08 0.28
N GLU A 107 -2.54 13.13 0.11
CA GLU A 107 -1.23 13.26 0.76
C GLU A 107 -1.35 13.28 2.29
N ARG A 108 -2.27 14.09 2.83
CA ARG A 108 -2.55 14.13 4.28
C ARG A 108 -2.97 12.77 4.81
N TYR A 109 -3.92 12.12 4.14
CA TYR A 109 -4.38 10.79 4.49
C TYR A 109 -3.24 9.76 4.46
N ARG A 110 -2.40 9.78 3.42
CA ARG A 110 -1.25 8.88 3.29
C ARG A 110 -0.25 9.04 4.43
N LEU A 111 0.10 10.28 4.78
CA LEU A 111 1.04 10.57 5.87
C LEU A 111 0.48 10.10 7.22
N GLN A 112 -0.80 10.38 7.48
CA GLN A 112 -1.47 9.92 8.71
C GLN A 112 -1.45 8.39 8.82
N GLN A 113 -1.76 7.68 7.75
CA GLN A 113 -1.75 6.20 7.73
C GLN A 113 -0.35 5.61 7.95
N ILE A 114 0.69 6.25 7.43
CA ILE A 114 2.08 5.84 7.68
C ILE A 114 2.43 6.02 9.16
N GLU A 115 2.07 7.15 9.75
CA GLU A 115 2.32 7.43 11.18
C GLU A 115 1.56 6.44 12.09
N GLU A 116 0.30 6.15 11.78
CA GLU A 116 -0.51 5.17 12.52
C GLU A 116 0.10 3.76 12.44
N ARG A 117 0.55 3.32 11.26
CA ARG A 117 1.26 2.04 11.12
C ARG A 117 2.55 1.97 11.92
N GLN A 118 3.34 3.05 11.94
CA GLN A 118 4.57 3.10 12.73
C GLN A 118 4.29 3.02 14.24
N LYS A 119 3.21 3.67 14.71
CA LYS A 119 2.75 3.53 16.10
C LYS A 119 2.33 2.10 16.41
N ASP A 120 1.54 1.48 15.54
CA ASP A 120 1.10 0.09 15.69
C ASP A 120 2.27 -0.91 15.71
N GLU A 121 3.27 -0.74 14.84
CA GLU A 121 4.47 -1.58 14.83
C GLU A 121 5.29 -1.44 16.11
N SER A 122 5.38 -0.23 16.67
CA SER A 122 6.06 0.00 17.95
C SER A 122 5.34 -0.69 19.12
N VAL A 123 4.01 -0.76 19.08
CA VAL A 123 3.17 -1.45 20.08
C VAL A 123 3.24 -2.98 19.91
N ARG A 124 3.49 -3.48 18.69
CA ARG A 124 3.61 -4.92 18.38
C ARG A 124 4.94 -5.56 18.74
N GLN A 125 5.93 -4.82 19.26
CA GLN A 125 7.11 -5.48 19.82
C GLN A 125 6.69 -6.31 21.04
N LYS A 126 6.57 -7.63 20.84
CA LYS A 126 6.29 -8.57 21.93
C LYS A 126 7.38 -8.39 23.01
N VAL A 127 7.00 -7.78 24.13
CA VAL A 127 7.83 -7.75 25.32
C VAL A 127 7.73 -9.12 25.95
N LEU A 128 8.83 -9.88 25.92
CA LEU A 128 8.90 -11.18 26.58
C LEU A 128 8.70 -10.98 28.09
N THR A 129 7.83 -11.77 28.69
CA THR A 129 7.73 -11.90 30.14
C THR A 129 9.02 -12.49 30.70
N GLU A 130 9.29 -12.29 32.00
CA GLU A 130 10.49 -12.85 32.63
C GLU A 130 10.54 -14.39 32.53
N ALA A 131 9.40 -15.07 32.66
CA ALA A 131 9.31 -16.52 32.48
C ALA A 131 9.64 -16.98 31.05
N GLU A 132 9.19 -16.23 30.03
CA GLU A 132 9.52 -16.51 28.63
C GLU A 132 11.01 -16.26 28.35
N LYS A 133 11.59 -15.20 28.92
CA LYS A 133 13.04 -14.92 28.82
C LYS A 133 13.85 -16.04 29.46
N GLU A 134 13.50 -16.47 30.67
CA GLU A 134 14.21 -17.55 31.37
C GLU A 134 14.17 -18.85 30.55
N THR A 135 12.98 -19.19 30.01
CA THR A 135 12.82 -20.37 29.15
C THR A 135 13.67 -20.28 27.88
N ALA A 136 13.70 -19.11 27.23
CA ALA A 136 14.52 -18.88 26.05
C ALA A 136 16.02 -18.96 26.37
N ILE A 137 16.48 -18.35 27.46
CA ILE A 137 17.89 -18.39 27.89
C ILE A 137 18.31 -19.82 28.20
N LYS A 138 17.48 -20.58 28.92
CA LYS A 138 17.74 -22.00 29.22
C LYS A 138 17.88 -22.84 27.95
N PHE A 139 17.04 -22.59 26.94
CA PHE A 139 17.18 -23.24 25.63
C PHE A 139 18.50 -22.86 24.95
N LEU A 140 18.83 -21.57 24.90
CA LEU A 140 20.05 -21.04 24.30
C LEU A 140 21.34 -21.53 24.99
N GLN A 141 21.28 -21.94 26.25
CA GLN A 141 22.41 -22.51 27.01
C GLN A 141 22.52 -24.04 26.90
N SER A 142 21.62 -24.70 26.17
CA SER A 142 21.64 -26.16 26.06
C SER A 142 22.88 -26.67 25.30
N LYS A 143 23.45 -27.80 25.75
CA LYS A 143 24.66 -28.39 25.14
C LYS A 143 24.45 -28.82 23.68
N ASN A 144 23.22 -29.12 23.29
CA ASN A 144 22.86 -29.59 21.94
C ASN A 144 22.06 -28.52 21.18
N LEU A 145 22.34 -27.24 21.41
CA LEU A 145 21.57 -26.10 20.87
C LEU A 145 21.31 -26.21 19.36
N LEU A 146 22.34 -26.50 18.57
CA LEU A 146 22.20 -26.57 17.12
C LEU A 146 21.26 -27.69 16.67
N GLN A 147 21.35 -28.86 17.31
CA GLN A 147 20.47 -29.98 17.00
C GLN A 147 19.03 -29.69 17.42
N ALA A 148 18.83 -29.17 18.64
CA ALA A 148 17.51 -28.79 19.12
C ALA A 148 16.87 -27.68 18.27
N THR A 149 17.68 -26.71 17.82
CA THR A 149 17.24 -25.66 16.89
C THR A 149 16.82 -26.27 15.56
N ASN A 150 17.61 -27.18 15.02
CA ASN A 150 17.30 -27.85 13.75
C ASN A 150 16.00 -28.66 13.84
N ASP A 151 15.77 -29.36 14.95
CA ASP A 151 14.53 -30.11 15.19
C ASP A 151 13.32 -29.18 15.29
N MET A 152 13.47 -28.03 15.94
CA MET A 152 12.42 -27.00 16.02
C MET A 152 12.09 -26.41 14.66
N ILE A 153 13.10 -26.15 13.81
CA ILE A 153 12.89 -25.70 12.42
C ILE A 153 12.15 -26.79 11.61
N GLY A 154 12.46 -28.06 11.83
CA GLY A 154 11.70 -29.16 11.22
C GLY A 154 10.23 -29.16 11.64
N ARG A 155 9.96 -28.95 12.94
CA ARG A 155 8.59 -28.89 13.49
C ARG A 155 7.79 -27.68 13.03
N SER A 156 8.44 -26.59 12.62
CA SER A 156 7.75 -25.41 12.08
C SER A 156 7.28 -25.59 10.64
N GLY A 157 7.61 -26.72 9.98
CA GLY A 157 7.09 -27.07 8.66
C GLY A 157 8.14 -27.24 7.57
N ILE A 158 9.43 -27.00 7.86
CA ILE A 158 10.52 -27.21 6.88
C ILE A 158 10.97 -28.68 6.94
N VAL A 159 10.34 -29.52 6.13
CA VAL A 159 10.61 -30.97 6.06
C VAL A 159 11.76 -31.24 5.09
N GLY A 160 12.75 -32.02 5.52
CA GLY A 160 13.96 -32.33 4.73
C GLY A 160 15.04 -31.25 4.80
N GLU A 161 16.07 -31.38 3.96
CA GLU A 161 17.15 -30.39 3.79
C GLU A 161 17.82 -29.97 5.12
N GLU A 162 17.99 -30.92 6.05
CA GLU A 162 18.33 -30.66 7.45
C GLU A 162 19.64 -29.88 7.64
N LEU A 163 20.62 -30.13 6.78
CA LEU A 163 21.87 -29.39 6.78
C LEU A 163 21.68 -27.97 6.25
N ASN A 164 20.98 -27.82 5.13
CA ASN A 164 20.79 -26.54 4.45
C ASN A 164 19.93 -25.58 5.27
N ARG A 165 18.84 -26.06 5.90
CA ARG A 165 17.99 -25.23 6.75
C ARG A 165 18.75 -24.69 7.97
N LEU A 166 19.64 -25.49 8.57
CA LEU A 166 20.47 -25.04 9.69
C LEU A 166 21.54 -24.02 9.26
N ILE A 167 22.19 -24.24 8.11
CA ILE A 167 23.14 -23.28 7.54
C ILE A 167 22.45 -21.94 7.25
N MET A 168 21.27 -21.98 6.64
CA MET A 168 20.47 -20.78 6.37
C MET A 168 20.11 -20.05 7.67
N TRP A 169 19.66 -20.77 8.70
CA TRP A 169 19.37 -20.18 10.01
C TRP A 169 20.57 -19.43 10.58
N LEU A 170 21.76 -20.06 10.59
CA LEU A 170 22.99 -19.43 11.08
C LEU A 170 23.34 -18.15 10.29
N ILE A 171 23.23 -18.21 8.97
CA ILE A 171 23.49 -17.04 8.10
C ILE A 171 22.47 -15.92 8.37
N TYR A 172 21.19 -16.23 8.59
CA TYR A 172 20.20 -15.23 8.96
C TYR A 172 20.47 -14.58 10.34
N THR A 173 21.05 -15.31 11.29
CA THR A 173 21.46 -14.73 12.58
C THR A 173 22.68 -13.81 12.45
N SER A 174 23.50 -13.97 11.40
CA SER A 174 24.69 -13.14 11.17
C SER A 174 24.36 -11.65 11.01
N ARG A 175 23.10 -11.29 10.70
CA ARG A 175 22.59 -9.90 10.68
C ARG A 175 22.79 -9.14 12.00
N LYS A 176 23.00 -9.86 13.10
CA LYS A 176 23.28 -9.30 14.44
C LYS A 176 24.77 -9.11 14.71
N THR A 177 25.64 -9.49 13.78
CA THR A 177 27.09 -9.33 13.88
C THR A 177 27.56 -8.13 13.04
N ALA A 178 28.79 -7.67 13.27
CA ALA A 178 29.37 -6.54 12.52
C ALA A 178 29.57 -6.83 11.02
N LYS A 179 29.62 -8.12 10.62
CA LYS A 179 29.84 -8.56 9.24
C LYS A 179 28.82 -9.64 8.87
N PRO A 180 27.64 -9.26 8.36
CA PRO A 180 26.64 -10.21 7.90
C PRO A 180 27.19 -11.12 6.79
N LEU A 181 26.77 -12.37 6.81
CA LEU A 181 27.09 -13.37 5.79
C LEU A 181 25.99 -13.41 4.73
N HIS A 182 26.36 -13.78 3.50
CA HIS A 182 25.45 -13.95 2.38
C HIS A 182 25.35 -15.42 1.98
N ILE A 183 24.18 -15.86 1.52
CA ILE A 183 23.94 -17.21 1.01
C ILE A 183 23.26 -17.15 -0.37
N ILE A 184 23.66 -18.06 -1.26
CA ILE A 184 23.01 -18.28 -2.56
C ILE A 184 22.58 -19.73 -2.60
N SER A 185 21.26 -19.97 -2.75
CA SER A 185 20.71 -21.32 -2.90
C SER A 185 20.57 -21.67 -4.38
N MET A 186 21.25 -22.73 -4.84
CA MET A 186 21.15 -23.25 -6.21
C MET A 186 20.49 -24.63 -6.21
N GLY A 187 19.63 -24.91 -7.18
CA GLY A 187 18.99 -26.21 -7.32
C GLY A 187 18.06 -26.30 -8.53
N SER A 188 17.82 -27.52 -9.01
CA SER A 188 16.98 -27.83 -10.18
C SER A 188 15.51 -27.42 -9.98
N SER A 189 14.76 -27.20 -11.06
CA SER A 189 13.35 -26.77 -10.97
C SER A 189 12.51 -27.77 -10.15
N GLY A 190 11.59 -27.28 -9.31
CA GLY A 190 10.66 -28.12 -8.53
C GLY A 190 11.16 -28.67 -7.18
N THR A 191 12.41 -28.44 -6.78
CA THR A 191 12.99 -29.02 -5.54
C THR A 191 12.70 -28.22 -4.24
N GLY A 192 11.67 -27.39 -4.20
CA GLY A 192 11.31 -26.66 -2.96
C GLY A 192 12.21 -25.48 -2.57
N LYS A 193 13.01 -24.91 -3.49
CA LYS A 193 13.87 -23.73 -3.23
C LYS A 193 13.09 -22.53 -2.67
N SER A 194 11.90 -22.25 -3.18
CA SER A 194 11.07 -21.13 -2.71
C SER A 194 10.62 -21.36 -1.26
N HIS A 195 10.32 -22.60 -0.87
CA HIS A 195 9.91 -22.94 0.50
C HIS A 195 11.01 -22.76 1.55
N LEU A 196 12.28 -22.72 1.17
CA LEU A 196 13.39 -22.39 2.08
C LEU A 196 13.64 -20.87 2.17
N GLN A 197 13.15 -20.10 1.21
CA GLN A 197 13.40 -18.66 1.06
C GLN A 197 12.22 -17.78 1.51
N GLU A 198 10.99 -18.30 1.42
CA GLU A 198 9.76 -17.70 1.98
C GLU A 198 9.65 -17.92 3.50
#